data_AF-S6D036-F1
#
_entry.id   AF-S6D036-F1
#
_cell.length_a   1.000
_cell.length_b   1.000
_cell.length_c   1.000
_cell.angle_alpha   90.00
_cell.angle_beta   90.00
_cell.angle_gamma   90.00
#
_symmetry.space_group_name_H-M   'P 1'
#
loop_
_entity.id
_entity.type
_entity.pdbx_description
1 polymer ?
#
loop_
_entity_poly.entity_id
_entity_poly.type
_entity_poly.pdbx_seq_one_letter_code
_entity_poly.pdbx_strand_id
1 'polypeptide(L)' 'MMTSNDCPSCEVEAFRHVPLGETTAIDTIGRVEICVTDDGAYFHGTR' A
#
# COMPACT_ATOMS: atom_id res chain seq x y z
N MET A 1 -10.16 5.55 -15.53
CA MET A 1 -8.69 5.52 -15.52
C MET A 1 -8.31 4.79 -14.25
N MET A 2 -7.83 3.55 -14.35
CA MET A 2 -7.36 2.80 -13.18
C MET A 2 -6.10 3.50 -12.69
N THR A 3 -6.17 4.13 -11.53
CA THR A 3 -5.02 4.58 -10.78
C THR A 3 -4.29 3.33 -10.32
N SER A 4 -3.27 2.88 -11.06
CA SER A 4 -2.40 1.84 -10.56
C SER A 4 -1.81 2.33 -9.25
N ASN A 5 -2.10 1.62 -8.16
CA ASN A 5 -1.50 1.90 -6.84
C ASN A 5 -0.08 1.32 -6.82
N ASP A 6 0.70 1.54 -7.88
CA ASP A 6 2.08 1.06 -7.96
C ASP A 6 2.89 1.80 -6.90
N CYS A 7 3.57 1.05 -6.04
CA CYS A 7 4.41 1.67 -5.02
C CYS A 7 5.67 2.23 -5.68
N PRO A 8 5.97 3.52 -5.49
CA PRO A 8 7.15 4.15 -6.10
C PRO A 8 8.48 3.61 -5.53
N SER A 9 8.45 2.91 -4.38
CA SER A 9 9.66 2.36 -3.75
C SER A 9 10.08 1.00 -4.31
N CYS A 10 9.12 0.16 -4.71
CA CYS A 10 9.40 -1.23 -5.09
C CYS A 10 8.82 -1.61 -6.46
N GLU A 11 8.09 -0.68 -7.11
CA GLU A 11 7.43 -0.86 -8.41
C GLU A 11 6.44 -2.04 -8.45
N VAL A 12 5.98 -2.49 -7.27
CA VAL A 12 4.96 -3.52 -7.11
C VAL A 12 3.61 -2.87 -6.85
N GLU A 13 2.55 -3.44 -7.42
CA GLU A 13 1.18 -3.02 -7.15
C GLU A 13 0.87 -3.16 -5.65
N ALA A 14 0.40 -2.07 -5.05
CA ALA A 14 -0.16 -2.08 -3.71
C ALA A 14 -1.67 -2.27 -3.79
N PHE A 15 -2.23 -3.14 -2.97
CA PHE A 15 -3.69 -3.22 -2.86
C PHE A 15 -4.28 -2.03 -2.10
N ARG A 16 -3.44 -1.26 -1.39
CA ARG A 16 -3.82 -0.05 -0.67
C ARG A 16 -2.65 0.92 -0.53
N HIS A 17 -2.92 2.21 -0.75
CA HIS A 17 -2.08 3.33 -0.34
C HIS A 17 -2.81 4.13 0.75
N VAL A 18 -2.08 4.54 1.79
CA VAL A 18 -2.58 5.39 2.88
C VAL A 18 -1.72 6.65 2.92
N PRO A 19 -2.29 7.83 2.61
CA PRO A 19 -1.56 9.09 2.69
C PRO A 19 -1.06 9.41 4.10
N LEU A 20 -0.04 10.27 4.18
CA LEU A 20 0.47 10.75 5.46
C LEU A 20 -0.63 11.42 6.30
N GLY A 21 -0.68 11.06 7.58
CA GLY A 21 -1.67 11.59 8.52
C GLY A 21 -3.04 10.90 8.47
N GLU A 22 -3.26 10.00 7.52
CA GLU A 22 -4.47 9.17 7.48
C GLU A 22 -4.24 7.83 8.20
N THR A 23 -5.32 7.29 8.74
CA THR A 23 -5.34 5.97 9.40
C THR A 23 -6.26 5.04 8.65
N THR A 24 -5.87 3.77 8.55
CA THR A 24 -6.69 2.74 7.93
C THR A 24 -6.73 1.47 8.77
N ALA A 25 -7.83 0.74 8.70
CA ALA A 25 -7.93 -0.61 9.25
C ALA A 25 -7.74 -1.62 8.11
N ILE A 26 -6.89 -2.62 8.33
CA ILE A 26 -6.62 -3.69 7.37
C ILE A 26 -7.12 -4.99 7.94
N ASP A 27 -7.98 -5.65 7.17
CA ASP A 27 -8.47 -7.00 7.45
C ASP A 27 -7.90 -7.92 6.37
N THR A 28 -6.70 -8.44 6.59
CA THR A 28 -6.00 -9.31 5.62
C THR A 28 -5.47 -10.54 6.34
N ILE A 29 -5.77 -11.71 5.78
CA ILE A 29 -5.32 -13.00 6.25
C ILE A 29 -4.07 -13.36 5.44
N GLY A 30 -2.89 -13.20 6.01
CA GLY A 30 -1.63 -13.52 5.32
C GLY A 30 -0.48 -12.58 5.68
N ARG A 31 0.57 -12.61 4.84
CA ARG A 31 1.73 -11.71 4.98
C ARG A 31 1.44 -10.40 4.26
N VAL A 32 1.61 -9.31 5.00
CA VAL A 32 1.56 -7.94 4.45
C VAL A 32 2.97 -7.36 4.50
N GLU A 33 3.42 -6.84 3.37
CA GLU A 33 4.63 -6.02 3.26
C GLU A 33 4.24 -4.55 3.12
N ILE A 34 4.94 -3.67 3.81
CA ILE A 34 4.61 -2.25 3.86
C ILE A 34 5.81 -1.44 3.39
N CYS A 35 5.63 -0.67 2.33
CA CYS A 35 6.60 0.33 1.87
C CYS A 35 6.18 1.70 2.40
N VAL A 36 7.05 2.33 3.19
CA VAL A 36 6.84 3.70 3.69
C VAL A 36 7.63 4.65 2.80
N THR A 37 6.95 5.64 2.24
CA THR A 37 7.45 6.61 1.27
C THR A 37 7.16 8.04 1.76
N ASP A 38 7.64 9.04 1.02
CA ASP A 38 7.41 10.45 1.34
C ASP A 38 5.95 10.90 1.17
N ASP A 39 5.13 10.13 0.46
CA ASP A 39 3.71 10.39 0.20
C ASP A 39 2.75 9.45 0.95
N GLY A 40 3.25 8.48 1.72
CA GLY A 40 2.43 7.65 2.59
C GLY A 40 2.95 6.23 2.80
N ALA A 41 2.03 5.31 3.10
CA ALA A 41 2.31 3.89 3.26
C ALA A 41 1.59 3.07 2.20
N TYR A 42 2.33 2.20 1.51
CA TYR A 42 1.84 1.28 0.50
C TYR A 42 1.82 -0.14 1.05
N PHE A 43 0.69 -0.82 0.95
CA PHE A 43 0.47 -2.15 1.48
C PHE A 43 0.42 -3.17 0.35
N HIS A 44 1.31 -4.15 0.44
CA HIS A 44 1.49 -5.25 -0.49
C HIS A 44 1.13 -6.57 0.18
N GLY A 45 0.56 -7.50 -0.57
CA GLY A 45 0.20 -8.81 -0.06
C GLY A 45 -0.67 -9.57 -1.05
N THR A 46 -0.70 -10.88 -0.88
CA THR A 46 -1.64 -11.75 -1.60
C THR A 46 -2.99 -11.67 -0.89
N ARG A 47 -4.00 -11.15 -1.60
CA ARG A 47 -5.40 -11.21 -1.18
C ARG A 47 -6.00 -12.58 -1.47
#